data_AF-A0A348NQ79-F1
#
_entry.id   AF-A0A348NQ79-F1
#
_cell.length_a   1.000
_cell.length_b   1.000
_cell.length_c   1.000
_cell.angle_alpha   90.00
_cell.angle_beta   90.00
_cell.angle_gamma   90.00
#
_symmetry.space_group_name_H-M   'P 1'
#
loop_
_entity.id
_entity.type
_entity.pdbx_description
1 polymer ?
#
loop_
_entity_poly.entity_id
_entity_poly.type
_entity_poly.pdbx_seq_one_letter_code
_entity_poly.pdbx_strand_id
1 'polypeptide(L)' 'PADEAGNVVRGSAHIQDSSNNIVFSRDDDHLVALFGVKDLIVVKTSDATLVCHKDRAQEIKALVQAIGAKEALKDLM' A
#
# COMPACT_ATOMS: atom_id res chain seq x y z
N PRO A 1 -10.85 0.39 10.08
CA PRO A 1 -12.04 -0.38 9.68
C PRO A 1 -12.17 -0.31 8.16
N ALA A 2 -12.78 -1.30 7.52
CA ALA A 2 -13.03 -1.25 6.08
C ALA A 2 -14.26 -0.38 5.76
N ASP A 3 -14.29 0.19 4.57
CA ASP A 3 -15.49 0.82 3.99
C ASP A 3 -16.46 -0.23 3.41
N GLU A 4 -17.56 0.23 2.80
CA GLU A 4 -18.59 -0.63 2.19
C GLU A 4 -18.06 -1.47 1.02
N ALA A 5 -17.03 -1.00 0.32
CA ALA A 5 -16.39 -1.69 -0.79
C ALA A 5 -15.19 -2.56 -0.34
N GLY A 6 -15.00 -2.73 0.96
CA GLY A 6 -13.93 -3.55 1.54
C GLY A 6 -12.55 -2.88 1.53
N ASN A 7 -12.45 -1.58 1.19
CA ASN A 7 -11.18 -0.88 1.24
C ASN A 7 -10.83 -0.50 2.68
N VAL A 8 -9.55 -0.64 3.03
CA VAL A 8 -9.01 -0.21 4.32
C VAL A 8 -8.02 0.92 4.07
N VAL A 9 -8.26 2.08 4.66
CA VAL A 9 -7.39 3.25 4.49
C VAL A 9 -6.82 3.70 5.83
N ARG A 10 -5.52 3.97 5.84
CA ARG A 10 -4.80 4.71 6.89
C ARG A 10 -3.97 5.81 6.20
N GLY A 11 -4.18 7.06 6.60
CA GLY A 11 -3.62 8.24 5.94
C GLY A 11 -4.55 8.84 4.89
N SER A 12 -4.01 9.70 4.02
CA SER A 12 -4.77 10.41 2.99
C SER A 12 -4.91 9.57 1.71
N ALA A 13 -6.15 9.17 1.37
CA ALA A 13 -6.41 8.43 0.14
C ALA A 13 -7.74 8.83 -0.53
N HIS A 14 -7.75 8.78 -1.86
CA HIS A 14 -8.96 8.88 -2.68
C HIS A 14 -9.19 7.56 -3.42
N ILE A 15 -10.38 6.99 -3.30
CA ILE A 15 -10.70 5.69 -3.89
C ILE A 15 -11.95 5.84 -4.77
N GLN A 16 -11.82 5.50 -6.04
CA GLN A 16 -12.90 5.52 -7.02
C GLN A 16 -12.91 4.21 -7.82
N ASP A 17 -14.09 3.65 -8.08
CA ASP A 17 -14.29 2.42 -8.87
C ASP A 17 -13.35 1.27 -8.46
N SER A 18 -13.08 1.15 -7.17
CA SER A 18 -12.05 0.26 -6.61
C SER A 18 -12.56 -0.42 -5.33
N SER A 19 -12.18 -1.68 -5.12
CA SER A 19 -12.71 -2.51 -4.02
C SER A 19 -11.64 -3.40 -3.40
N ASN A 20 -11.80 -3.73 -2.13
CA ASN A 20 -10.91 -4.62 -1.39
C ASN A 20 -9.43 -4.18 -1.39
N ASN A 21 -9.13 -2.88 -1.47
CA ASN A 21 -7.74 -2.41 -1.40
C ASN A 21 -7.31 -2.12 0.05
N ILE A 22 -6.02 -2.14 0.33
CA ILE A 22 -5.44 -1.67 1.59
C ILE A 22 -4.49 -0.54 1.24
N VAL A 23 -4.75 0.65 1.78
CA VAL A 23 -3.87 1.82 1.64
C VAL A 23 -3.33 2.18 3.01
N PHE A 24 -2.01 2.28 3.10
CA PHE A 24 -1.31 2.75 4.28
C PHE A 24 -0.32 3.83 3.88
N SER A 25 -0.62 5.08 4.21
CA SER A 25 0.32 6.21 4.10
C SER A 25 0.67 6.69 5.50
N ARG A 26 1.98 6.84 5.79
CA ARG A 26 2.46 7.52 7.02
C ARG A 26 2.55 9.04 6.86
N ASP A 27 2.29 9.54 5.66
CA ASP A 27 2.37 10.96 5.29
C ASP A 27 0.98 11.48 4.96
N ASP A 28 0.45 12.35 5.83
CA ASP A 28 -0.91 12.93 5.70
C ASP A 28 -0.98 13.98 4.58
N ASP A 29 0.16 14.59 4.21
CA ASP A 29 0.25 15.57 3.12
C ASP A 29 0.36 14.90 1.73
N HIS A 30 0.49 13.57 1.69
CA HIS A 30 0.60 12.80 0.46
C HIS A 30 -0.68 12.01 0.16
N LEU A 31 -1.41 12.44 -0.88
CA LEU A 31 -2.62 11.77 -1.33
C LEU A 31 -2.30 10.51 -2.16
N VAL A 32 -2.83 9.36 -1.74
CA VAL A 32 -2.82 8.12 -2.53
C VAL A 32 -4.15 7.93 -3.26
N ALA A 33 -4.15 7.94 -4.59
CA ALA A 33 -5.37 7.73 -5.39
C ALA A 33 -5.43 6.31 -5.99
N LEU A 34 -6.58 5.64 -5.84
CA LEU A 34 -6.88 4.35 -6.45
C LEU A 34 -8.06 4.47 -7.41
N PHE A 35 -7.89 3.97 -8.63
CA PHE A 35 -8.93 4.01 -9.66
C PHE A 35 -8.99 2.70 -10.45
N GLY A 36 -10.16 2.04 -10.50
CA GLY A 36 -10.36 0.81 -11.27
C GLY A 36 -9.60 -0.42 -10.75
N VAL A 37 -9.06 -0.39 -9.53
CA VAL A 37 -8.17 -1.43 -9.00
C VAL A 37 -8.79 -2.20 -7.86
N LYS A 38 -8.40 -3.47 -7.74
CA LYS A 38 -8.93 -4.39 -6.74
C LYS A 38 -7.83 -5.19 -6.10
N ASP A 39 -8.05 -5.53 -4.84
CA ASP A 39 -7.22 -6.47 -4.09
C ASP A 39 -5.74 -6.06 -4.03
N LEU A 40 -5.46 -4.75 -4.03
CA LEU A 40 -4.11 -4.22 -3.87
C LEU A 40 -3.78 -3.90 -2.42
N ILE A 41 -2.51 -4.01 -2.08
CA ILE A 41 -1.89 -3.42 -0.90
C ILE A 41 -0.97 -2.30 -1.42
N VAL A 42 -1.21 -1.09 -0.95
CA VAL A 42 -0.41 0.10 -1.24
C VAL A 42 0.11 0.65 0.08
N VAL A 43 1.44 0.63 0.24
CA VAL A 43 2.12 1.18 1.40
C VAL A 43 3.02 2.33 0.94
N LYS A 44 2.73 3.54 1.40
CA LYS A 44 3.53 4.73 1.17
C LYS A 44 4.26 5.11 2.46
N THR A 45 5.58 5.18 2.37
CA THR A 45 6.48 5.67 3.41
C THR A 45 7.23 6.88 2.87
N SER A 46 8.03 7.55 3.71
CA SER A 46 8.82 8.73 3.29
C SER A 46 9.86 8.39 2.23
N ASP A 47 10.33 7.15 2.22
CA ASP A 47 11.49 6.65 1.49
C ASP A 47 11.13 5.75 0.29
N ALA A 48 9.99 5.07 0.35
CA ALA A 48 9.55 4.16 -0.71
C ALA A 48 8.03 4.04 -0.82
N THR A 49 7.59 3.37 -1.88
CA THR A 49 6.21 2.95 -2.08
C THR A 49 6.20 1.49 -2.49
N LEU A 50 5.45 0.67 -1.75
CA LEU A 50 5.20 -0.72 -2.07
C LEU A 50 3.79 -0.85 -2.64
N VAL A 51 3.67 -1.52 -3.78
CA VAL A 51 2.38 -1.90 -4.37
C VAL A 51 2.44 -3.38 -4.70
N CYS A 52 1.50 -4.16 -4.18
CA CYS A 52 1.36 -5.57 -4.55
C CYS A 52 -0.09 -6.04 -4.48
N HIS A 53 -0.36 -7.18 -5.10
CA HIS A 53 -1.64 -7.86 -4.91
C HIS A 53 -1.68 -8.50 -3.51
N LYS A 54 -2.85 -8.48 -2.86
CA LYS A 54 -3.08 -9.04 -1.52
C LYS A 54 -2.63 -10.50 -1.41
N ASP A 55 -2.89 -11.31 -2.44
CA ASP A 55 -2.52 -12.73 -2.46
C ASP A 55 -1.00 -12.97 -2.35
N ARG A 56 -0.20 -11.98 -2.73
CA ARG A 56 1.27 -12.05 -2.71
C ARG A 56 1.88 -11.34 -1.50
N ALA A 57 1.06 -10.93 -0.53
CA ALA A 57 1.53 -10.21 0.65
C ALA A 57 2.63 -10.97 1.42
N GLN A 58 2.58 -12.30 1.44
CA GLN A 58 3.58 -13.12 2.14
C GLN A 58 4.96 -13.06 1.47
N GLU A 59 5.02 -12.73 0.18
CA GLU A 59 6.27 -12.64 -0.59
C GLU A 59 6.96 -11.27 -0.45
N ILE A 60 6.31 -10.28 0.20
CA ILE A 60 6.85 -8.92 0.35
C ILE A 60 8.24 -8.95 0.97
N LYS A 61 8.46 -9.76 2.02
CA LYS A 61 9.77 -9.85 2.68
C LYS A 61 10.87 -10.32 1.72
N ALA A 62 10.58 -11.29 0.87
CA ALA A 62 11.53 -11.79 -0.13
C ALA A 62 11.79 -10.73 -1.22
N LEU A 63 10.75 -10.01 -1.65
CA LEU A 63 10.89 -8.89 -2.58
C LEU A 63 11.79 -7.79 -2.00
N VAL A 64 11.56 -7.38 -0.76
CA VAL A 64 12.37 -6.36 -0.06
C VAL A 64 13.83 -6.79 0.04
N GLN A 65 14.09 -8.07 0.34
CA GLN A 65 15.44 -8.63 0.37
C GLN A 65 16.12 -8.61 -1.01
N ALA A 66 15.38 -8.96 -2.07
CA ALA A 66 15.90 -9.01 -3.43
C ALA A 66 16.25 -7.62 -4.00
N ILE A 67 15.50 -6.58 -3.64
CA ILE A 67 15.77 -5.19 -4.07
C ILE A 67 17.08 -4.66 -3.45
N GLY A 68 17.60 -5.33 -2.42
CA GLY A 68 18.82 -4.94 -1.72
C GLY A 68 18.52 -3.78 -0.80
N ALA A 69 18.36 -4.07 0.49
CA ALA A 69 18.00 -3.12 1.54
C ALA A 69 18.94 -1.90 1.57
N LYS A 70 18.65 -0.89 0.75
CA LYS A 70 18.91 0.50 1.10
C LYS A 70 17.99 0.84 2.26
N GLU A 71 18.42 1.79 3.10
CA GLU A 71 17.66 2.38 4.21
C GLU A 71 16.17 2.59 3.88
N ALA A 72 15.87 2.83 2.60
CA ALA A 72 14.55 3.12 2.04
C ALA A 72 13.46 2.04 2.14
N LEU A 73 13.73 0.86 2.72
CA LEU A 73 12.74 -0.24 2.82
C LEU A 73 12.42 -0.63 4.27
N LYS A 74 13.05 0.03 5.27
CA LYS A 74 12.83 -0.29 6.68
C LYS A 74 11.41 0.00 7.13
N ASP A 75 10.84 1.09 6.64
CA ASP A 75 9.51 1.55 7.06
C ASP A 75 8.36 0.77 6.39
N LEU A 76 8.67 -0.10 5.43
CA LEU A 76 7.71 -0.98 4.76
C LEU A 76 7.52 -2.34 5.47
N MET A 77 8.37 -2.68 6.45
CA MET A 77 8.31 -3.93 7.23
C MET A 77 7.66 -3.74 8.60
#